data_AF-A0A7V9R746-F1
#
_entry.id   AF-A0A7V9R746-F1
#
_cell.length_a   1.000
_cell.length_b   1.000
_cell.length_c   1.000
_cell.angle_alpha   90.00
_cell.angle_beta   90.00
_cell.angle_gamma   90.00
#
_symmetry.space_group_name_H-M   'P 1'
#
loop_
_entity.id
_entity.type
_entity.pdbx_description
1 polymer ?
#
loop_
_entity_poly.entity_id
_entity_poly.type
_entity_poly.pdbx_seq_one_letter_code
_entity_poly.pdbx_strand_id
1 'polypeptide(L)'
;MLVTVWAQPDGDDRGIMARSNCQLAVRARLPNPDSSSFALIGSTVQESPSGFLITGTVDSRNDSDVRKRRRFRCAADDAGEVLYAELFDPVVVPEDQ
;
A
#
# COMPACT_ATOMS: atom_id res chain seq x y z
N MET A 1 25.41 -19.02 14.44
CA MET A 1 25.77 -17.61 14.16
C MET A 1 24.51 -16.95 13.59
N LEU A 2 23.77 -16.19 14.40
CA LEU A 2 22.55 -15.50 13.97
C LEU A 2 22.97 -14.19 13.33
N VAL A 3 22.84 -14.09 12.01
CA VAL A 3 23.03 -12.83 11.29
C VAL A 3 21.72 -12.06 11.42
N THR A 4 21.62 -11.22 12.44
CA THR A 4 20.55 -10.24 12.53
C THR A 4 20.86 -9.15 11.50
N VAL A 5 20.24 -9.24 10.32
CA VAL A 5 20.30 -8.17 9.32
C VAL A 5 19.43 -7.03 9.85
N TRP A 6 20.06 -6.10 10.56
CA TRP A 6 19.50 -4.77 10.73
C TRP A 6 19.72 -4.07 9.40
N ALA A 7 18.68 -4.02 8.56
CA ALA A 7 18.69 -3.16 7.39
C ALA A 7 18.91 -1.72 7.90
N GLN A 8 20.13 -1.21 7.71
CA GLN A 8 20.45 0.20 7.93
C GLN A 8 19.66 1.03 6.90
N PRO A 9 19.28 2.26 7.23
CA PRO A 9 18.55 3.15 6.34
C PRO A 9 19.50 3.74 5.30
N ASP A 10 20.15 2.89 4.51
CA ASP A 10 20.68 3.32 3.22
C ASP A 10 19.46 3.62 2.36
N GLY A 11 19.37 4.86 1.86
CA GLY A 11 18.21 5.39 1.16
C GLY A 11 17.80 4.50 0.00
N ASP A 12 16.88 3.57 0.25
CA ASP A 12 16.26 2.79 -0.80
C ASP A 12 15.19 3.68 -1.45
N ASP A 13 15.65 4.66 -2.22
CA ASP A 13 14.83 5.55 -3.04
C ASP A 13 13.86 4.73 -3.88
N ARG A 14 14.24 3.51 -4.26
CA ARG A 14 13.41 2.57 -5.02
C ARG A 14 12.22 2.09 -4.21
N GLY A 15 12.40 1.72 -2.93
CA GLY A 15 11.29 1.36 -2.04
C GLY A 15 10.34 2.54 -1.78
N ILE A 16 10.88 3.76 -1.66
CA ILE A 16 10.09 5.00 -1.51
C ILE A 16 9.34 5.33 -2.82
N MET A 17 10.00 5.21 -3.98
CA MET A 17 9.42 5.40 -5.31
C MET A 17 8.34 4.35 -5.58
N ALA A 18 8.62 3.07 -5.34
CA ALA A 18 7.65 1.98 -5.45
C ALA A 18 6.42 2.26 -4.60
N ARG A 19 6.60 2.69 -3.35
CA ARG A 19 5.51 3.09 -2.47
C ARG A 19 4.72 4.27 -3.02
N SER A 20 5.38 5.32 -3.51
CA SER A 20 4.74 6.50 -4.10
C SER A 20 3.98 6.18 -5.39
N ASN A 21 4.56 5.39 -6.29
CA ASN A 21 3.91 4.98 -7.54
C ASN A 21 2.73 4.05 -7.27
N CYS A 22 2.88 3.11 -6.33
CA CYS A 22 1.77 2.29 -5.85
C CYS A 22 0.65 3.15 -5.26
N GLN A 23 0.99 4.21 -4.54
CA GLN A 23 0.02 5.16 -4.01
C GLN A 23 -0.84 5.76 -5.12
N LEU A 24 -0.21 6.24 -6.19
CA LEU A 24 -0.87 6.84 -7.34
C LEU A 24 -1.74 5.80 -8.08
N ALA A 25 -1.20 4.60 -8.31
CA ALA A 25 -1.91 3.51 -8.99
C ALA A 25 -3.13 3.01 -8.21
N VAL A 26 -3.05 2.95 -6.88
CA VAL A 26 -4.17 2.59 -6.00
C VAL A 26 -5.21 3.71 -5.97
N ARG A 27 -4.78 4.96 -5.87
CA ARG A 27 -5.68 6.13 -5.90
C ARG A 27 -6.47 6.20 -7.20
N ALA A 28 -5.86 5.91 -8.34
CA ALA A 28 -6.52 5.90 -9.65
C ALA A 28 -7.62 4.83 -9.76
N ARG A 29 -7.57 3.77 -8.95
CA ARG A 29 -8.58 2.70 -8.92
C ARG A 29 -9.72 2.96 -7.93
N LEU A 30 -9.67 4.04 -7.15
CA LEU A 30 -10.75 4.38 -6.23
C LEU A 30 -11.97 4.89 -7.00
N PRO A 31 -13.19 4.44 -6.68
CA PRO A 31 -14.41 4.85 -7.39
C PRO A 31 -14.76 6.33 -7.21
N ASN A 32 -14.24 6.98 -6.16
CA ASN A 32 -14.29 8.42 -5.96
C ASN A 32 -12.93 8.86 -5.42
N PRO A 33 -11.98 9.27 -6.29
CA PRO A 33 -10.67 9.71 -5.85
C PRO A 33 -10.79 11.14 -5.31
N ASP A 34 -11.43 11.33 -4.15
CA ASP A 34 -11.34 12.63 -3.49
C ASP A 34 -9.89 12.83 -3.02
N SER A 35 -9.19 13.65 -3.81
CA SER A 35 -7.75 13.85 -3.71
C SER A 35 -7.29 14.42 -2.37
N SER A 36 -8.20 15.06 -1.64
CA SER A 36 -7.90 15.73 -0.38
C SER A 36 -7.72 14.75 0.79
N SER A 37 -8.25 13.55 0.64
CA SER A 37 -8.50 12.60 1.73
C SER A 37 -7.80 11.26 1.56
N PHE A 38 -6.96 11.14 0.53
CA PHE A 38 -6.22 9.91 0.26
C PHE A 38 -5.04 9.78 1.25
N ALA A 39 -5.04 8.73 2.06
CA ALA A 39 -3.93 8.37 2.94
C ALA A 39 -3.61 6.87 2.84
N LEU A 40 -2.34 6.54 2.64
CA LEU A 40 -1.83 5.19 2.89
C LEU A 40 -1.69 4.98 4.39
N ILE A 41 -2.56 4.16 4.97
CA ILE A 41 -2.54 3.86 6.40
C ILE A 41 -1.94 2.46 6.59
N GLY A 42 -0.85 2.40 7.37
CA GLY A 42 -0.21 1.12 7.73
C GLY A 42 0.33 0.35 6.54
N SER A 43 0.85 1.03 5.51
CA SER A 43 1.44 0.35 4.36
C SER A 43 2.78 -0.30 4.72
N THR A 44 2.91 -1.59 4.44
CA THR A 44 4.14 -2.37 4.58
C THR A 44 4.75 -2.56 3.19
N VAL A 45 6.06 -2.30 3.08
CA VAL A 45 6.86 -2.62 1.88
C VAL A 45 7.65 -3.89 2.18
N GLN A 46 7.47 -4.90 1.34
CA GLN A 46 8.23 -6.14 1.38
C GLN A 46 9.05 -6.23 0.09
N GLU A 47 10.37 -6.22 0.22
CA GLU A 47 11.27 -6.46 -0.89
C GLU A 47 11.34 -7.96 -1.22
N SER A 48 11.43 -8.28 -2.50
CA SER A 48 11.54 -9.63 -3.03
C SER A 48 12.51 -9.65 -4.22
N PRO A 49 13.02 -10.82 -4.64
CA PRO A 49 13.89 -10.89 -5.83
C PRO A 49 13.23 -10.44 -7.13
N SER A 50 11.92 -10.22 -7.13
CA SER A 50 11.12 -9.76 -8.27
C SER A 50 10.72 -8.28 -8.17
N GLY A 51 11.26 -7.54 -7.19
CA GLY A 51 10.89 -6.16 -6.88
C GLY A 51 10.18 -6.02 -5.54
N PHE A 52 9.30 -5.03 -5.43
CA PHE A 52 8.64 -4.64 -4.18
C PHE A 52 7.17 -5.06 -4.15
N LEU A 53 6.74 -5.65 -3.04
CA LEU A 53 5.34 -5.88 -2.72
C LEU A 53 4.91 -4.91 -1.62
N ILE A 54 3.97 -4.02 -1.96
CA ILE A 54 3.41 -3.03 -1.04
C ILE A 54 1.97 -3.41 -0.72
N THR A 55 1.68 -3.59 0.57
CA THR A 55 0.33 -3.91 1.06
C THR A 55 -0.05 -2.92 2.13
N GLY A 56 -1.35 -2.67 2.31
CA GLY A 56 -1.81 -1.81 3.39
C GLY A 56 -3.30 -1.52 3.31
N THR A 57 -3.69 -0.42 3.94
CA THR A 57 -5.05 0.09 3.84
C THR A 57 -5.07 1.49 3.26
N VAL A 58 -6.10 1.78 2.47
CA VAL A 58 -6.39 3.13 1.99
C VAL A 58 -7.77 3.55 2.45
N ASP A 59 -7.88 4.83 2.75
CA ASP A 59 -9.14 5.50 2.92
C ASP A 59 -9.44 6.34 1.68
N SER A 60 -10.67 6.23 1.18
CA SER A 60 -11.15 7.00 0.04
C SER A 60 -11.86 8.29 0.45
N ARG A 61 -12.14 8.47 1.75
CA ARG A 61 -12.97 9.56 2.28
C ARG A 61 -12.39 10.27 3.51
N ASN A 62 -11.20 9.88 3.98
CA ASN A 62 -10.66 10.30 5.29
C ASN A 62 -11.75 10.16 6.39
N ASP A 63 -12.48 9.05 6.31
CA ASP A 63 -13.52 8.74 7.25
C ASP A 63 -12.83 8.15 8.48
N SER A 64 -13.16 8.66 9.67
CA SER A 64 -12.62 8.09 10.90
C SER A 64 -13.07 6.64 11.11
N ASP A 65 -14.07 6.19 10.34
CA ASP A 65 -14.55 4.82 10.32
C ASP A 65 -13.58 3.85 9.63
N VAL A 66 -12.76 3.21 10.46
CA VAL A 66 -11.81 2.15 10.09
C VAL A 66 -12.49 1.04 9.28
N ARG A 67 -13.80 0.80 9.47
CA ARG A 67 -14.56 -0.25 8.76
C ARG A 67 -14.75 0.03 7.28
N LYS A 68 -14.58 1.27 6.84
CA LYS A 68 -14.67 1.68 5.42
C LYS A 68 -13.32 1.67 4.69
N ARG A 69 -12.23 1.40 5.42
CA ARG A 69 -10.89 1.32 4.82
C ARG A 69 -10.81 0.11 3.90
N ARG A 70 -10.30 0.36 2.69
CA ARG A 70 -10.06 -0.69 1.70
C ARG A 70 -8.66 -1.22 1.87
N ARG A 71 -8.49 -2.53 1.77
CA ARG A 71 -7.14 -3.09 1.68
C ARG A 71 -6.63 -2.90 0.26
N PHE A 72 -5.33 -2.74 0.11
CA PHE A 72 -4.70 -2.72 -1.19
C PHE A 72 -3.48 -3.63 -1.22
N ARG A 73 -3.17 -4.11 -2.41
CA ARG A 73 -1.95 -4.84 -2.74
C ARG A 73 -1.39 -4.25 -4.01
N CYS A 74 -0.12 -3.94 -4.03
CA CYS A 74 0.56 -3.40 -5.18
C CYS A 74 1.92 -4.07 -5.32
N ALA A 75 2.33 -4.38 -6.53
CA ALA A 75 3.70 -4.77 -6.81
C ALA A 75 4.35 -3.77 -7.74
N ALA A 76 5.61 -3.47 -7.46
CA ALA A 76 6.49 -2.72 -8.33
C ALA A 76 7.74 -3.54 -8.62
N ASP A 77 8.39 -3.30 -9.75
CA ASP A 77 9.70 -3.90 -10.05
C ASP A 77 10.84 -3.20 -9.30
N ASP A 78 12.08 -3.63 -9.53
CA ASP A 78 13.27 -3.04 -8.91
C ASP A 78 13.51 -1.57 -9.31
N ALA A 79 12.92 -1.09 -10.40
CA ALA A 79 12.96 0.31 -10.80
C ALA A 79 11.88 1.15 -10.10
N GLY A 80 10.93 0.51 -9.40
CA GLY A 80 9.79 1.16 -8.76
C GLY A 80 8.60 1.36 -9.71
N GLU A 81 8.62 0.75 -10.89
CA GLU A 81 7.50 0.78 -11.84
C GLU A 81 6.40 -0.18 -11.40
N VAL A 82 5.15 0.29 -11.38
CA VAL A 82 4.02 -0.51 -10.88
C VAL A 82 3.64 -1.57 -11.90
N LEU A 83 3.84 -2.83 -11.52
CA LEU A 83 3.44 -4.00 -12.31
C LEU A 83 1.94 -4.26 -12.17
N TYR A 84 1.41 -4.14 -10.96
CA TYR A 84 -0.03 -4.20 -10.71
C TYR A 84 -0.39 -3.47 -9.40
N ALA A 85 -1.64 -3.03 -9.30
CA ALA A 85 -2.22 -2.66 -8.02
C ALA A 85 -3.67 -3.13 -7.95
N GLU A 86 -4.12 -3.50 -6.77
CA GLU A 86 -5.45 -4.04 -6.55
C GLU A 86 -6.02 -3.41 -5.29
N LEU A 87 -7.30 -3.09 -5.36
CA LEU A 87 -8.11 -2.66 -4.24
C LEU A 87 -9.06 -3.79 -3.87
N PHE A 88 -9.03 -4.16 -2.61
CA PHE A 88 -9.98 -5.10 -2.04
C PHE A 88 -11.06 -4.29 -1.34
N ASP A 89 -12.32 -4.65 -1.56
CA ASP A 89 -13.42 -4.05 -0.82
C ASP A 89 -13.20 -4.25 0.70
N PRO A 90 -13.69 -3.30 1.52
CA PRO A 90 -13.60 -3.45 2.96
C PRO A 90 -14.23 -4.80 3.31
N VAL A 91 -13.56 -5.58 4.17
CA VAL A 91 -14.26 -6.72 4.75
C VAL A 91 -15.35 -6.12 5.62
N VAL A 92 -16.58 -6.18 5.10
CA VAL A 92 -17.78 -6.04 5.90
C VAL A 92 -17.71 -7.20 6.87
N VAL A 93 -17.10 -6.97 8.03
CA VAL A 93 -17.30 -7.85 9.18
C VAL A 93 -18.78 -7.67 9.48
N PRO A 94 -19.64 -8.69 9.25
CA PRO A 94 -21.03 -8.58 9.67
C PRO A 94 -20.98 -8.23 11.15
N GLU A 95 -21.67 -7.15 11.54
CA GLU A 95 -21.95 -6.92 12.95
C GLU A 95 -22.72 -8.15 13.42
N ASP A 96 -22.02 -9.02 14.14
CA ASP A 96 -22.61 -10.22 14.71
C ASP A 96 -23.78 -9.76 15.61
N GLN A 97 -24.95 -10.31 15.29
CA GLN A 97 -26.25 -10.01 15.90
C GLN A 97 -26.32 -10.43 17.37
#